data_AF-A0A455U662-F1
#
_entry.id   AF-A0A455U662-F1
#
_cell.length_a   1.000
_cell.length_b   1.000
_cell.length_c   1.000
_cell.angle_alpha   90.00
_cell.angle_beta   90.00
_cell.angle_gamma   90.00
#
_symmetry.space_group_name_H-M   'P 1'
#
loop_
_entity.id
_entity.type
_entity.pdbx_description
1 polymer ?
#
loop_
_entity_poly.entity_id
_entity_poly.type
_entity_poly.pdbx_seq_one_letter_code
_entity_poly.pdbx_strand_id
1 'polypeptide(L)' 'MVGEAVPFGRMGLPEDHTGAAVFLASQDSDYVVAQTLNVDGGNWMS' A
#
# COMPACT_ATOMS: atom_id res chain seq x y z
N MET A 1 13.12 14.12 10.28
CA MET A 1 12.86 12.76 10.83
C MET A 1 12.57 11.80 9.67
N VAL A 2 12.75 10.48 9.79
CA VAL A 2 12.62 9.52 8.66
C VAL A 2 11.28 9.63 7.92
N GLY A 3 10.18 9.88 8.63
CA GLY A 3 8.84 10.01 8.03
C GLY A 3 8.66 11.21 7.08
N GLU A 4 9.47 12.27 7.19
CA GLU A 4 9.37 13.45 6.31
C GLU A 4 9.94 13.18 4.91
N ALA A 5 10.75 12.12 4.75
CA ALA A 5 11.29 11.71 3.47
C ALA A 5 10.30 10.87 2.65
N VAL A 6 9.23 10.36 3.29
CA VAL A 6 8.14 9.68 2.61
C VAL A 6 7.31 10.71 1.86
N PRO A 7 6.96 10.52 0.57
CA PRO A 7 6.16 11.51 -0.16
C PRO A 7 4.81 11.82 0.50
N PHE A 8 4.20 10.83 1.14
CA PHE A 8 2.99 11.01 1.94
C PHE A 8 3.19 11.83 3.24
N GLY A 9 4.44 12.12 3.62
CA GLY A 9 4.78 13.00 4.75
C GLY A 9 4.71 12.36 6.14
N ARG A 10 4.53 11.03 6.23
CA ARG A 10 4.62 10.29 7.49
C ARG A 10 5.10 8.86 7.30
N MET A 11 5.55 8.25 8.40
CA MET A 11 5.76 6.81 8.46
C MET A 11 4.41 6.07 8.28
N GLY A 12 4.47 4.94 7.57
CA GLY A 12 3.34 4.03 7.43
C GLY A 12 2.94 3.43 8.78
N LEU A 13 1.66 3.14 8.92
CA LEU A 13 1.07 2.46 10.05
C LEU A 13 0.49 1.11 9.59
N PRO A 14 0.35 0.10 10.48
CA PRO A 14 -0.26 -1.17 10.11
C PRO A 14 -1.64 -1.03 9.45
N GLU A 15 -2.43 -0.03 9.87
CA GLU A 15 -3.78 0.22 9.38
C GLU A 15 -3.80 0.63 7.90
N ASP A 16 -2.72 1.24 7.39
CA ASP A 16 -2.62 1.66 5.98
C ASP A 16 -2.68 0.45 5.02
N HIS A 17 -2.22 -0.72 5.47
CA HIS A 17 -2.27 -1.95 4.68
C HIS A 17 -3.65 -2.62 4.67
N THR A 18 -4.54 -2.25 5.60
CA THR A 18 -5.83 -2.95 5.78
C THR A 18 -6.69 -2.83 4.53
N GLY A 19 -6.76 -1.63 3.92
CA GLY A 19 -7.53 -1.43 2.69
C GLY A 19 -7.03 -2.29 1.52
N ALA A 20 -5.72 -2.34 1.31
CA ALA A 20 -5.12 -3.15 0.26
C ALA A 20 -5.33 -4.66 0.50
N ALA A 21 -5.19 -5.12 1.74
CA ALA A 21 -5.45 -6.51 2.10
C ALA A 21 -6.92 -6.90 1.89
N VAL A 22 -7.86 -6.03 2.28
CA VAL A 22 -9.29 -6.24 2.05
C VAL A 22 -9.61 -6.27 0.56
N PHE A 23 -9.07 -5.35 -0.23
CA PHE A 23 -9.24 -5.34 -1.69
C PHE A 23 -8.76 -6.66 -2.31
N LEU A 24 -7.53 -7.09 -2.01
CA LEU A 24 -6.95 -8.33 -2.55
C LEU A 24 -7.66 -9.61 -2.08
N ALA A 25 -8.38 -9.55 -0.95
CA ALA A 25 -9.20 -10.66 -0.46
C ALA A 25 -10.64 -10.62 -0.98
N SER A 26 -11.04 -9.55 -1.67
CA SER A 26 -12.41 -9.34 -2.14
C SER A 26 -12.62 -9.88 -3.56
N GLN A 27 -13.88 -9.92 -4.01
CA GLN A 27 -14.21 -10.27 -5.39
C GLN A 27 -13.78 -9.18 -6.40
N ASP A 28 -13.54 -7.95 -5.93
CA ASP A 28 -13.17 -6.83 -6.80
C ASP A 28 -11.76 -7.03 -7.41
N SER A 29 -10.95 -7.93 -6.86
CA SER A 29 -9.60 -8.26 -7.34
C SER A 29 -9.53 -9.57 -8.13
N ASP A 30 -10.65 -10.15 -8.61
CA ASP A 30 -10.69 -11.48 -9.25
C ASP A 30 -9.76 -11.63 -10.47
N TYR A 31 -9.43 -10.52 -11.15
CA TYR A 31 -8.48 -10.51 -12.27
C TYR A 31 -7.13 -9.85 -11.95
N VAL A 32 -6.86 -9.53 -10.68
CA VAL A 32 -5.60 -8.94 -10.22
C VAL A 32 -4.73 -10.04 -9.61
N VAL A 33 -3.97 -10.71 -10.46
CA VAL A 33 -3.14 -11.87 -10.10
C VAL A 33 -1.67 -11.63 -10.37
N ALA A 34 -0.81 -12.29 -9.58
CA ALA A 34 0.65 -12.22 -9.69
C ALA A 34 1.22 -10.78 -9.65
N GLN A 35 0.54 -9.88 -8.95
CA GLN A 35 0.97 -8.49 -8.76
C GLN A 35 1.51 -8.26 -7.35
N THR A 36 2.46 -7.33 -7.24
CA THR A 36 2.85 -6.72 -5.97
C THR A 36 2.17 -5.37 -5.88
N LEU A 37 1.40 -5.13 -4.83
CA LEU A 37 0.74 -3.84 -4.59
C LEU A 37 1.48 -3.08 -3.49
N ASN A 38 2.15 -2.00 -3.88
CA ASN A 38 2.86 -1.15 -2.92
C ASN A 38 1.89 -0.35 -2.06
N VAL A 39 2.15 -0.34 -0.75
CA VAL A 39 1.49 0.51 0.24
C VAL A 39 2.57 1.11 1.11
N ASP A 40 3.29 2.10 0.58
CA ASP A 40 4.52 2.63 1.17
C ASP A 40 4.54 4.16 1.28
N GLY A 41 3.39 4.81 1.05
CA GLY A 41 3.29 6.27 1.03
C GLY A 41 3.97 6.92 -0.19
N GLY A 42 4.19 6.16 -1.27
CA GLY A 42 4.81 6.64 -2.50
C GLY A 42 6.33 6.59 -2.49
N ASN A 43 6.94 5.89 -1.53
CA ASN A 43 8.41 5.79 -1.42
C ASN A 43 9.04 5.10 -2.62
N TRP A 44 8.36 4.13 -3.21
CA TRP A 44 8.80 3.43 -4.39
C TRP A 44 7.82 3.64 -5.54
N MET A 45 8.35 3.86 -6.74
CA MET A 45 7.55 3.84 -7.95
C MET A 45 7.52 2.42 -8.48
N SER A 46 6.35 1.77 -8.36
CA SER A 46 6.06 0.44 -8.93
C SER A 46 5.57 0.51 -10.36
#